data_AF-A0A1L9AVI5-F1
#
_entry.id   AF-A0A1L9AVI5-F1
#
_cell.length_a   1.000
_cell.length_b   1.000
_cell.length_c   1.000
_cell.angle_alpha   90.00
_cell.angle_beta   90.00
_cell.angle_gamma   90.00
#
_symmetry.space_group_name_H-M   'P 1'
#
loop_
_entity.id
_entity.type
_entity.pdbx_description
1 polymer ?
#
loop_
_entity_poly.entity_id
_entity_poly.type
_entity_poly.pdbx_seq_one_letter_code
_entity_poly.pdbx_strand_id
1 'polypeptide(L)'
;MNPPTNWTPGLAVLAVGVIAAVLFLLTQRRKGAPSASRDDVLEDLERRYQSRIEQLKELAADKHALAPERYEAERSRLEQEAVAALRARDEHLKARDKAPAPSTPAPAPTGFLSPQFKGALWGGGIVLFFGVLGYTLVSEQHPRGENEAATGRVPPGAMGSADAQQQGAPQMDSEFQQAWEKLQKNPADLESAAIVSHELIRNQMYEEAERVTLRALAVDPFNVELRVHQSVLQAVRGDEAGARRELLRLSDTYPDAQEGLLFLGALAMKQGDKAAALDAFERFAVEVPSSMHPPPLLAAIQQLRTELGR
;
A
#
# COMPACT_ATOMS: atom_id res chain seq x y z
N MET A 1 -29.19 -47.62 -6.84
CA MET A 1 -29.07 -46.97 -8.17
C MET A 1 -29.01 -45.48 -7.90
N ASN A 2 -27.83 -44.86 -8.09
CA ASN A 2 -27.68 -43.42 -7.83
C ASN A 2 -28.25 -42.64 -9.02
N PRO A 3 -28.99 -41.54 -8.79
CA PRO A 3 -29.51 -40.72 -9.88
C PRO A 3 -28.36 -40.11 -10.69
N PRO A 4 -28.50 -39.97 -12.02
CA PRO A 4 -27.45 -39.40 -12.86
C PRO A 4 -27.22 -37.93 -12.50
N THR A 5 -25.95 -37.56 -12.31
CA THR A 5 -25.52 -36.20 -12.01
C THR A 5 -25.88 -35.26 -13.15
N ASN A 6 -26.61 -34.19 -12.84
CA ASN A 6 -27.02 -33.20 -13.82
C ASN A 6 -25.97 -32.09 -13.96
N TRP A 7 -25.20 -32.13 -15.05
CA TRP A 7 -24.12 -31.18 -15.36
C TRP A 7 -24.59 -29.92 -16.09
N THR A 8 -25.87 -29.82 -16.46
CA THR A 8 -26.39 -28.68 -17.21
C THR A 8 -26.20 -27.32 -16.53
N PRO A 9 -26.31 -27.16 -15.19
CA PRO A 9 -26.06 -25.86 -14.55
C PRO A 9 -24.60 -25.40 -14.68
N GLY A 10 -23.65 -26.33 -14.54
CA GLY A 10 -22.22 -26.03 -14.64
C GLY A 10 -21.81 -25.58 -16.04
N LEU A 11 -22.35 -26.24 -17.08
CA LEU A 11 -22.11 -25.86 -18.47
C LEU A 11 -22.72 -24.50 -18.83
N ALA A 12 -23.89 -24.17 -18.27
CA ALA A 12 -24.53 -22.88 -18.49
C ALA A 12 -23.71 -21.71 -17.91
N VAL A 13 -23.18 -21.87 -16.69
CA VAL A 13 -22.34 -20.83 -16.06
C VAL A 13 -21.05 -20.62 -16.86
N LEU A 14 -20.42 -21.70 -17.32
CA LEU A 14 -19.20 -21.63 -18.11
C LEU A 14 -19.43 -20.90 -19.45
N ALA A 15 -20.53 -21.20 -20.14
CA ALA A 15 -20.87 -20.54 -21.40
C ALA A 15 -21.08 -19.03 -21.22
N VAL A 16 -21.77 -18.61 -20.16
CA VAL A 16 -21.99 -17.18 -19.85
C VAL A 16 -20.67 -16.47 -19.55
N GLY A 17 -19.78 -17.10 -18.77
CA GLY A 17 -18.46 -16.54 -18.45
C GLY A 17 -17.60 -16.31 -19.69
N VAL A 18 -17.59 -17.26 -20.63
CA VAL A 18 -16.84 -17.14 -21.90
C VAL A 18 -17.40 -16.02 -22.77
N ILE A 19 -18.73 -15.91 -22.90
CA ILE A 19 -19.37 -14.85 -23.69
C ILE A 19 -19.06 -13.46 -23.10
N ALA A 20 -19.09 -13.32 -21.78
CA ALA A 20 -18.74 -12.07 -21.10
C ALA A 20 -17.27 -11.69 -21.32
N ALA A 21 -16.35 -12.65 -21.24
CA ALA A 21 -14.92 -12.42 -21.49
C ALA A 21 -14.66 -11.98 -22.94
N VAL A 22 -15.32 -12.61 -23.91
CA VAL A 22 -15.20 -12.24 -25.33
C VAL A 22 -15.76 -10.84 -25.59
N LEU A 23 -16.92 -10.49 -25.00
CA LEU A 23 -17.49 -9.15 -25.10
C LEU A 23 -16.58 -8.09 -24.44
N PHE A 24 -15.95 -8.41 -23.31
CA PHE A 24 -15.00 -7.52 -22.65
C PHE A 24 -13.76 -7.27 -23.52
N LEU A 25 -13.18 -8.31 -24.11
CA LEU A 25 -12.02 -8.18 -25.00
C LEU A 25 -12.34 -7.37 -26.26
N LEU A 26 -13.52 -7.58 -26.86
CA LEU A 26 -13.96 -6.84 -28.04
C LEU A 26 -14.22 -5.35 -27.75
N THR A 27 -14.66 -5.02 -26.53
CA THR A 27 -14.89 -3.63 -26.11
C THR A 27 -13.61 -2.91 -25.68
N GLN A 28 -12.65 -3.63 -25.09
CA GLN A 28 -11.31 -3.09 -24.81
C GLN A 28 -10.52 -2.82 -26.09
N ARG A 29 -10.57 -3.70 -27.10
CA ARG A 29 -9.86 -3.51 -28.38
C ARG A 29 -10.30 -2.26 -29.16
N ARG A 30 -11.50 -1.73 -28.90
CA ARG A 30 -12.00 -0.48 -29.50
C ARG A 30 -11.56 0.78 -28.75
N LYS A 31 -11.05 0.68 -27.53
CA LYS A 31 -10.42 1.81 -26.84
C LYS A 31 -8.96 1.85 -27.30
N GLY A 32 -8.68 2.71 -28.29
CA GLY A 32 -7.34 2.92 -28.81
C GLY A 32 -6.33 3.25 -27.71
N ALA A 33 -5.04 3.07 -28.03
CA ALA A 33 -3.92 3.29 -27.11
C ALA A 33 -4.09 4.59 -26.31
N PRO A 34 -3.84 4.58 -24.99
CA PRO A 34 -3.96 5.78 -24.19
C PRO A 34 -3.02 6.85 -24.75
N SER A 35 -3.57 7.99 -25.16
CA SER A 35 -2.77 9.17 -25.45
C SER A 35 -2.01 9.52 -24.17
N ALA A 36 -0.67 9.56 -24.23
CA ALA A 36 0.17 9.94 -23.10
C ALA A 36 -0.39 11.22 -22.46
N SER A 37 -0.62 11.17 -21.15
CA SER A 37 -1.15 12.31 -20.42
C SER A 37 -0.14 13.47 -20.49
N ARG A 38 -0.60 14.71 -20.34
CA ARG A 38 0.31 15.87 -20.34
C ARG A 38 1.33 15.80 -19.20
N ASP A 39 0.97 15.12 -18.10
CA ASP A 39 1.86 14.89 -16.96
C ASP A 39 2.91 13.81 -17.29
N ASP A 40 2.54 12.77 -18.05
CA ASP A 40 3.46 11.73 -18.52
C ASP A 40 4.59 12.35 -19.39
N VAL A 41 4.27 13.37 -20.18
CA VAL A 41 5.25 14.07 -21.04
C VAL A 41 6.26 14.86 -20.19
N LEU A 42 5.80 15.49 -19.09
CA LEU A 42 6.70 16.21 -18.18
C LEU A 42 7.64 15.25 -17.44
N GLU A 43 7.11 14.11 -16.99
CA GLU A 43 7.92 13.07 -16.36
C GLU A 43 8.97 12.48 -17.32
N ASP A 44 8.63 12.25 -18.58
CA ASP A 44 9.58 11.75 -19.58
C ASP A 44 10.71 12.76 -19.85
N LEU A 45 10.38 14.05 -19.95
CA LEU A 45 11.38 15.12 -20.12
C LEU A 45 12.33 15.21 -18.92
N GLU A 46 11.81 15.08 -17.70
CA GLU A 46 12.61 15.07 -16.47
C GLU A 46 13.55 13.85 -16.44
N ARG A 47 13.06 12.66 -16.77
CA ARG A 47 13.89 11.44 -16.84
C ARG A 47 15.04 11.58 -17.83
N ARG A 48 14.78 12.16 -19.00
CA ARG A 48 15.82 12.41 -20.02
C ARG A 48 16.89 13.38 -19.51
N TYR A 49 16.48 14.46 -18.85
CA TYR A 49 17.41 15.40 -18.23
C TYR A 49 18.31 14.72 -17.19
N GLN A 50 17.72 14.00 -16.24
CA GLN A 50 18.47 13.30 -15.18
C GLN A 50 19.45 12.28 -15.75
N SER A 51 19.04 11.53 -16.78
CA SER A 51 19.92 10.58 -17.48
C SER A 51 21.15 11.26 -18.10
N ARG A 52 21.01 12.47 -18.66
CA ARG A 52 22.14 13.22 -19.23
C ARG A 52 23.07 13.79 -18.18
N ILE A 53 22.54 14.22 -17.04
CA ILE A 53 23.35 14.66 -15.90
C ILE A 53 24.19 13.49 -15.37
N GLU A 54 23.62 12.29 -15.31
CA GLU A 54 24.38 11.12 -14.85
C GLU A 54 25.50 10.74 -15.83
N GLN A 55 25.23 10.77 -17.14
CA GLN A 55 26.25 10.55 -18.17
C GLN A 55 27.36 11.61 -18.11
N LEU A 56 27.04 12.86 -17.78
CA LEU A 56 28.06 13.91 -17.58
C LEU A 56 28.96 13.63 -16.37
N LYS A 57 28.40 13.10 -15.28
CA LYS A 57 29.20 12.70 -14.10
C LYS A 57 30.11 11.52 -14.42
N GLU A 58 29.58 10.51 -15.11
CA GLU A 58 30.35 9.34 -15.56
C GLU A 58 31.50 9.77 -16.49
N LEU A 59 31.21 10.60 -17.50
CA LEU A 59 32.23 11.15 -18.39
C LEU A 59 33.30 11.96 -17.61
N ALA A 60 32.89 12.72 -16.59
CA ALA A 60 33.81 13.46 -15.73
C ALA A 60 34.72 12.54 -14.90
N ALA A 61 34.24 11.38 -14.46
CA ALA A 61 35.04 10.37 -13.78
C ALA A 61 36.09 9.76 -14.73
N ASP A 62 35.70 9.49 -15.98
CA ASP A 62 36.56 8.88 -17.01
C ASP A 62 37.50 9.87 -17.71
N LYS A 63 37.46 11.15 -17.36
CA LYS A 63 38.25 12.23 -17.98
C LYS A 63 39.74 11.88 -18.18
N HIS A 64 40.32 11.13 -17.26
CA HIS A 64 41.74 10.76 -17.27
C HIS A 64 42.07 9.64 -18.29
N ALA A 65 41.08 8.87 -18.74
CA ALA A 65 41.23 7.80 -19.72
C ALA A 65 40.96 8.26 -21.17
N LEU A 66 40.35 9.44 -21.36
CA LEU A 66 40.00 9.98 -22.66
C LEU A 66 40.99 11.04 -23.15
N ALA A 67 41.15 11.13 -24.48
CA ALA A 67 41.88 12.24 -25.10
C ALA A 67 41.12 13.57 -24.85
N PRO A 68 41.81 14.69 -24.56
CA PRO A 68 41.17 15.96 -24.20
C PRO A 68 40.13 16.45 -25.21
N GLU A 69 40.44 16.34 -26.51
CA GLU A 69 39.53 16.77 -27.59
C GLU A 69 38.24 15.92 -27.66
N ARG A 70 38.33 14.62 -27.37
CA ARG A 70 37.16 13.72 -27.37
C ARG A 70 36.28 13.99 -26.15
N TYR A 71 36.90 14.19 -24.99
CA TYR A 71 36.20 14.54 -23.76
C TYR A 71 35.39 15.84 -23.93
N GLU A 72 36.00 16.89 -24.49
CA GLU A 72 35.31 18.17 -24.68
C GLU A 72 34.14 18.07 -25.70
N ALA A 73 34.32 17.28 -26.76
CA ALA A 73 33.26 17.06 -27.74
C ALA A 73 32.07 16.29 -27.15
N GLU A 74 32.31 15.20 -26.41
CA GLU A 74 31.25 14.41 -25.76
C GLU A 74 30.56 15.20 -24.65
N ARG A 75 31.33 15.92 -23.85
CA ARG A 75 30.79 16.81 -22.81
C ARG A 75 29.88 17.87 -23.41
N SER A 76 30.34 18.58 -24.45
CA SER A 76 29.56 19.63 -25.10
C SER A 76 28.26 19.09 -25.69
N ARG A 77 28.30 17.88 -26.27
CA ARG A 77 27.10 17.22 -26.79
C ARG A 77 26.09 16.91 -25.69
N LEU A 78 26.53 16.30 -24.58
CA LEU A 78 25.66 15.94 -23.47
C LEU A 78 25.07 17.17 -22.78
N GLU A 79 25.86 18.24 -22.62
CA GLU A 79 25.40 19.53 -22.10
C GLU A 79 24.30 20.14 -22.99
N GLN A 80 24.48 20.12 -24.32
CA GLN A 80 23.47 20.60 -25.26
C GLN A 80 22.18 19.78 -25.19
N GLU A 81 22.27 18.45 -25.10
CA GLU A 81 21.10 17.57 -24.97
C GLU A 81 20.35 17.80 -23.64
N ALA A 82 21.08 17.98 -22.52
CA ALA A 82 20.48 18.29 -21.23
C ALA A 82 19.75 19.64 -21.22
N VAL A 83 20.39 20.67 -21.80
CA VAL A 83 19.78 22.00 -21.93
C VAL A 83 18.55 21.96 -22.84
N ALA A 84 18.58 21.17 -23.92
CA ALA A 84 17.42 21.01 -24.80
C ALA A 84 16.23 20.36 -24.08
N ALA A 85 16.45 19.32 -23.28
CA ALA A 85 15.40 18.69 -22.47
C ALA A 85 14.79 19.67 -21.45
N LEU A 86 15.63 20.47 -20.80
CA LEU A 86 15.18 21.47 -19.82
C LEU A 86 14.33 22.57 -20.48
N ARG A 87 14.76 23.10 -21.63
CA ARG A 87 13.96 24.10 -22.38
C ARG A 87 12.61 23.54 -22.82
N ALA A 88 12.58 22.30 -23.31
CA ALA A 88 11.33 21.66 -23.70
C ALA A 88 10.37 21.53 -22.51
N ARG A 89 10.89 21.18 -21.31
CA ARG A 89 10.10 21.12 -20.08
C ARG A 89 9.52 22.49 -19.72
N ASP A 90 10.35 23.53 -19.75
CA ASP A 90 9.93 24.89 -19.42
C ASP A 90 8.91 25.45 -20.43
N GLU A 91 9.05 25.13 -21.71
CA GLU A 91 8.05 25.44 -22.74
C GLU A 91 6.72 24.72 -22.48
N HIS A 92 6.75 23.45 -22.08
CA HIS A 92 5.58 22.68 -21.69
C HIS A 92 4.87 23.26 -20.46
N LEU A 93 5.62 23.68 -19.44
CA LEU A 93 5.08 24.35 -18.25
C LEU A 93 4.49 25.72 -18.61
N LYS A 94 5.17 26.50 -19.45
CA LYS A 94 4.67 27.80 -19.91
C LYS A 94 3.42 27.65 -20.79
N ALA A 95 3.33 26.58 -21.58
CA ALA A 95 2.13 26.25 -22.34
C ALA A 95 0.98 25.83 -21.41
N ARG A 96 1.27 25.15 -20.29
CA ARG A 96 0.29 24.83 -19.24
C ARG A 96 -0.28 26.09 -18.62
N ASP A 97 0.57 27.04 -18.23
CA ASP A 97 0.15 28.24 -17.53
C ASP A 97 -0.54 29.27 -18.46
N LYS A 98 -0.28 29.19 -19.78
CA LYS A 98 -0.97 29.99 -20.80
C LYS A 98 -2.24 29.36 -21.33
N ALA A 99 -2.48 28.07 -21.06
CA ALA A 99 -3.71 27.43 -21.50
C ALA A 99 -4.89 28.02 -20.70
N PRO A 100 -5.95 28.50 -21.37
CA PRO A 100 -7.14 28.96 -20.66
C PRO A 100 -7.70 27.81 -19.81
N ALA A 101 -8.18 28.14 -18.61
CA ALA A 101 -8.82 27.19 -17.70
C ALA A 101 -9.81 26.31 -18.47
N PRO A 102 -9.87 24.99 -18.21
CA PRO A 102 -10.73 24.10 -18.97
C PRO A 102 -12.17 24.61 -18.90
N SER A 103 -12.66 25.08 -20.04
CA SER A 103 -14.07 25.36 -20.24
C SER A 103 -14.82 24.08 -19.91
N THR A 104 -15.83 24.22 -19.04
CA THR A 104 -16.78 23.20 -18.62
C THR A 104 -17.01 22.19 -19.74
N PRO A 105 -16.85 20.87 -19.50
CA PRO A 105 -16.95 19.90 -20.56
C PRO A 105 -18.34 20.02 -21.22
N ALA A 106 -18.33 20.29 -22.53
CA ALA A 106 -19.53 20.28 -23.34
C ALA A 106 -20.26 18.93 -23.14
N PRO A 107 -21.59 18.92 -23.03
CA PRO A 107 -22.33 17.67 -22.84
C PRO A 107 -22.05 16.75 -24.03
N ALA A 108 -21.55 15.55 -23.72
CA ALA A 108 -21.28 14.51 -24.70
C ALA A 108 -22.56 14.17 -25.48
N PRO A 109 -22.46 13.86 -26.79
CA PRO A 109 -23.64 13.54 -27.59
C PRO A 109 -24.37 12.33 -27.01
N THR A 110 -25.68 12.50 -26.81
CA THR A 110 -26.62 11.49 -26.32
C THR A 110 -26.73 10.33 -27.30
N GLY A 111 -25.86 9.33 -27.15
CA GLY A 111 -26.15 7.98 -27.62
C GLY A 111 -27.29 7.36 -26.79
N PHE A 112 -28.11 6.52 -27.42
CA PHE A 112 -29.40 5.97 -26.94
C PHE A 112 -29.42 5.23 -25.58
N LEU A 113 -28.32 5.18 -24.81
CA LEU A 113 -28.28 4.60 -23.46
C LEU A 113 -27.44 5.50 -22.53
N SER A 114 -28.14 6.25 -21.68
CA SER A 114 -27.53 7.14 -20.68
C SER A 114 -26.65 6.37 -19.68
N PRO A 115 -25.53 6.97 -19.19
CA PRO A 115 -24.58 6.29 -18.31
C PRO A 115 -25.21 5.72 -17.03
N GLN A 116 -26.23 6.40 -16.49
CA GLN A 116 -27.02 5.97 -15.34
C GLN A 116 -27.76 4.64 -15.57
N PHE A 117 -28.26 4.38 -16.79
CA PHE A 117 -28.90 3.10 -17.12
C PHE A 117 -27.89 1.95 -17.19
N LYS A 118 -26.65 2.22 -17.61
CA LYS A 118 -25.57 1.22 -17.61
C LYS A 118 -25.17 0.83 -16.18
N GLY A 119 -25.12 1.81 -15.27
CA GLY A 119 -24.89 1.57 -13.84
C GLY A 119 -26.03 0.78 -13.19
N ALA A 120 -27.28 1.14 -13.48
CA ALA A 120 -28.45 0.45 -12.94
C ALA A 120 -28.55 -1.01 -13.42
N LEU A 121 -28.22 -1.30 -14.69
CA LEU A 121 -28.18 -2.67 -15.21
C LEU A 121 -27.09 -3.52 -14.53
N TRP A 122 -25.92 -2.93 -14.27
CA TRP A 122 -24.84 -3.63 -13.56
C TRP A 122 -25.17 -3.87 -12.08
N GLY A 123 -25.69 -2.85 -11.39
CA GLY A 123 -26.12 -2.98 -9.99
C GLY A 123 -27.26 -3.99 -9.83
N GLY A 124 -28.26 -3.96 -10.71
CA GLY A 124 -29.36 -4.92 -10.71
C GLY A 124 -28.89 -6.36 -10.96
N GLY A 125 -27.92 -6.56 -11.87
CA GLY A 125 -27.33 -7.87 -12.12
C GLY A 125 -26.61 -8.47 -10.90
N ILE A 126 -25.85 -7.64 -10.17
CA ILE A 126 -25.15 -8.07 -8.95
C ILE A 126 -26.14 -8.47 -7.86
N VAL A 127 -27.15 -7.62 -7.59
CA VAL A 127 -28.17 -7.92 -6.55
C VAL A 127 -28.95 -9.18 -6.89
N LEU A 128 -29.32 -9.36 -8.16
CA LEU A 128 -30.03 -10.55 -8.61
C LEU A 128 -29.14 -11.81 -8.47
N PHE A 129 -27.85 -11.73 -8.80
CA PHE A 129 -26.91 -12.84 -8.65
C PHE A 129 -26.78 -13.27 -7.18
N PHE A 130 -26.53 -12.33 -6.26
CA PHE A 130 -26.40 -12.65 -4.84
C PHE A 130 -27.74 -13.07 -4.21
N GLY A 131 -28.86 -12.53 -4.68
CA GLY A 131 -30.20 -12.98 -4.27
C GLY A 131 -30.48 -14.43 -4.66
N VAL A 132 -30.16 -14.81 -5.91
CA VAL A 132 -30.29 -16.20 -6.37
C VAL A 132 -29.31 -17.10 -5.62
N LEU A 133 -28.05 -16.70 -5.46
CA LEU A 133 -27.04 -17.46 -4.73
C LEU A 133 -27.46 -17.70 -3.27
N GLY A 134 -27.93 -16.66 -2.58
CA GLY A 134 -28.42 -16.75 -1.21
C GLY A 134 -29.64 -17.66 -1.09
N TYR A 135 -30.60 -17.54 -2.01
CA TYR A 135 -31.77 -18.41 -2.06
C TYR A 135 -31.36 -19.88 -2.27
N THR A 136 -30.47 -20.16 -3.22
CA THR A 136 -29.99 -21.53 -3.47
C THR A 136 -29.27 -22.11 -2.26
N LEU A 137 -28.43 -21.31 -1.60
CA LEU A 137 -27.59 -21.76 -0.49
C LEU A 137 -28.41 -22.01 0.78
N VAL A 138 -29.48 -21.24 1.01
CA VAL A 138 -30.45 -21.50 2.09
C VAL A 138 -31.33 -22.70 1.76
N SER A 139 -31.73 -22.88 0.50
CA SER A 139 -32.58 -24.00 0.08
C SER A 139 -31.89 -25.36 0.14
N GLU A 140 -30.56 -25.40 0.06
CA GLU A 140 -29.76 -26.64 0.12
C GLU A 140 -29.30 -26.99 1.55
N GLN A 141 -29.55 -26.14 2.55
CA GLN A 141 -29.26 -26.45 3.95
C GLN A 141 -30.35 -27.36 4.55
N HIS A 142 -30.19 -28.66 4.41
CA HIS A 142 -30.96 -29.63 5.20
C HIS A 142 -30.46 -29.65 6.65
N PRO A 143 -31.35 -29.68 7.66
CA PRO A 143 -30.96 -29.85 9.05
C PRO A 143 -30.32 -31.24 9.22
N ARG A 144 -29.10 -31.28 9.77
CA ARG A 144 -28.33 -32.51 10.02
C ARG A 144 -29.11 -33.44 10.95
N GLY A 145 -29.29 -34.68 10.52
CA GLY A 145 -29.79 -35.77 11.37
C GLY A 145 -28.70 -36.27 12.31
N GLU A 146 -29.10 -36.69 13.51
CA GLU A 146 -28.25 -37.03 14.66
C GLU A 146 -27.23 -38.17 14.43
N ASN A 147 -27.22 -38.82 13.27
CA ASN A 147 -26.45 -40.04 13.01
C ASN A 147 -25.52 -39.98 11.78
N GLU A 148 -25.25 -38.81 11.19
CA GLU A 148 -24.31 -38.72 10.07
C GLU A 148 -22.88 -38.42 10.55
N ALA A 149 -22.01 -39.42 10.44
CA ALA A 149 -20.60 -39.33 10.85
C ALA A 149 -19.85 -38.25 10.06
N ALA A 150 -19.12 -37.40 10.79
CA ALA A 150 -18.23 -36.38 10.23
C ALA A 150 -17.17 -37.05 9.33
N THR A 151 -17.29 -36.86 8.02
CA THR A 151 -16.27 -37.30 7.06
C THR A 151 -15.09 -36.34 7.05
N GLY A 152 -14.37 -36.32 8.16
CA GLY A 152 -13.00 -35.81 8.27
C GLY A 152 -12.19 -36.89 8.97
N ARG A 153 -11.16 -37.42 8.31
CA ARG A 153 -10.22 -38.35 8.94
C ARG A 153 -9.51 -37.61 10.08
N VAL A 154 -9.99 -37.77 11.31
CA VAL A 154 -9.21 -37.46 12.51
C VAL A 154 -8.19 -38.59 12.71
N PRO A 155 -6.88 -38.28 12.82
CA PRO A 155 -5.86 -39.27 13.16
C PRO A 155 -6.19 -39.94 14.51
N PRO A 156 -6.00 -41.26 14.66
CA PRO A 156 -6.22 -41.92 15.95
C PRO A 156 -5.13 -41.43 16.92
N GLY A 157 -5.52 -40.64 17.92
CA GLY A 157 -4.62 -40.06 18.92
C GLY A 157 -5.09 -38.74 19.54
N ALA A 158 -6.05 -38.05 18.94
CA ALA A 158 -6.54 -36.74 19.42
C ALA A 158 -7.67 -36.84 20.47
N MET A 159 -7.59 -37.80 21.39
CA MET A 159 -8.34 -37.75 22.66
C MET A 159 -7.33 -37.75 23.79
N GLY A 160 -6.81 -36.57 24.11
CA GLY A 160 -5.82 -36.41 25.16
C GLY A 160 -5.19 -35.03 25.27
N SER A 161 -6.00 -33.97 25.41
CA SER A 161 -5.61 -32.71 26.09
C SER A 161 -6.76 -31.71 26.00
N ALA A 162 -7.60 -31.66 27.04
CA ALA A 162 -8.64 -30.65 27.20
C ALA A 162 -8.11 -29.31 27.78
N ASP A 163 -6.80 -29.09 27.73
CA ASP A 163 -6.15 -27.86 28.21
C ASP A 163 -5.07 -27.41 27.22
N ALA A 164 -5.45 -26.92 26.04
CA ALA A 164 -4.56 -26.12 25.20
C ALA A 164 -5.34 -25.32 24.15
N GLN A 165 -5.11 -24.00 24.19
CA GLN A 165 -5.31 -23.04 23.10
C GLN A 165 -6.74 -22.54 22.83
N GLN A 166 -7.22 -21.73 23.78
CA GLN A 166 -7.67 -20.38 23.41
C GLN A 166 -6.45 -19.58 22.92
N GLN A 167 -6.19 -19.62 21.62
CA GLN A 167 -5.32 -18.66 20.94
C GLN A 167 -6.09 -18.16 19.71
N GLY A 168 -6.38 -16.85 19.67
CA GLY A 168 -6.84 -16.22 18.43
C GLY A 168 -7.98 -15.21 18.52
N ALA A 169 -8.34 -14.70 19.70
CA ALA A 169 -8.86 -13.33 19.77
C ALA A 169 -7.69 -12.46 20.23
N PRO A 170 -7.32 -11.38 19.51
CA PRO A 170 -6.32 -10.46 20.01
C PRO A 170 -6.84 -9.93 21.34
N GLN A 171 -6.20 -10.33 22.44
CA GLN A 171 -6.40 -9.66 23.71
C GLN A 171 -5.93 -8.24 23.48
N MET A 172 -6.88 -7.32 23.32
CA MET A 172 -6.59 -5.90 23.39
C MET A 172 -5.88 -5.68 24.73
N ASP A 173 -4.62 -5.23 24.66
CA ASP A 173 -3.84 -4.92 25.84
C ASP A 173 -4.64 -3.95 26.72
N SER A 174 -4.57 -4.12 28.05
CA SER A 174 -5.40 -3.34 28.98
C SER A 174 -5.18 -1.82 28.85
N GLU A 175 -4.03 -1.42 28.33
CA GLU A 175 -3.66 -0.05 27.98
C GLU A 175 -4.40 0.46 26.74
N PHE A 176 -4.51 -0.34 25.67
CA PHE A 176 -5.30 -0.01 24.50
C PHE A 176 -6.76 0.26 24.87
N GLN A 177 -7.35 -0.61 25.70
CA GLN A 177 -8.74 -0.48 26.11
C GLN A 177 -8.97 0.84 26.89
N GLN A 178 -8.07 1.18 27.80
CA GLN A 178 -8.14 2.41 28.58
C GLN A 178 -7.97 3.65 27.70
N ALA A 179 -6.98 3.65 26.79
CA ALA A 179 -6.77 4.71 25.82
C ALA A 179 -7.98 4.89 24.91
N TRP A 180 -8.55 3.78 24.42
CA TRP A 180 -9.75 3.81 23.59
C TRP A 180 -10.95 4.42 24.33
N GLU A 181 -11.21 4.02 25.57
CA GLU A 181 -12.28 4.61 26.39
C GLU A 181 -12.06 6.10 26.68
N LYS A 182 -10.81 6.49 26.96
CA LYS A 182 -10.45 7.89 27.21
C LYS A 182 -10.63 8.73 25.94
N LEU A 183 -10.23 8.21 24.79
CA LEU A 183 -10.42 8.86 23.49
C LEU A 183 -11.90 9.00 23.11
N GLN A 184 -12.75 8.03 23.46
CA GLN A 184 -14.20 8.16 23.26
C GLN A 184 -14.81 9.29 24.11
N LYS A 185 -14.36 9.45 25.36
CA LYS A 185 -14.82 10.51 26.27
C LYS A 185 -14.24 11.87 25.89
N ASN A 186 -13.01 11.89 25.38
CA ASN A 186 -12.31 13.08 24.93
C ASN A 186 -11.62 12.83 23.58
N PRO A 187 -12.29 13.13 22.45
CA PRO A 187 -11.72 12.92 21.11
C PRO A 187 -10.49 13.77 20.78
N ALA A 188 -10.16 14.75 21.63
CA ALA A 188 -8.99 15.61 21.48
C ALA A 188 -7.81 15.18 22.38
N ASP A 189 -7.92 14.04 23.08
CA ASP A 189 -6.84 13.50 23.91
C ASP A 189 -5.74 12.90 23.01
N LEU A 190 -4.71 13.72 22.74
CA LEU A 190 -3.62 13.36 21.82
C LEU A 190 -2.86 12.10 22.27
N GLU A 191 -2.63 11.96 23.57
CA GLU A 191 -1.97 10.80 24.17
C GLU A 191 -2.72 9.50 23.87
N SER A 192 -4.02 9.46 24.18
CA SER A 192 -4.85 8.29 23.88
C SER A 192 -4.94 8.04 22.38
N ALA A 193 -4.95 9.10 21.56
CA ALA A 193 -4.97 8.96 20.12
C ALA A 193 -3.66 8.36 19.58
N ALA A 194 -2.51 8.70 20.15
CA ALA A 194 -1.21 8.10 19.82
C ALA A 194 -1.20 6.60 20.17
N ILE A 195 -1.54 6.24 21.40
CA ILE A 195 -1.60 4.83 21.85
C ILE A 195 -2.56 4.01 20.96
N VAL A 196 -3.76 4.54 20.71
CA VAL A 196 -4.74 3.88 19.85
C VAL A 196 -4.23 3.77 18.41
N SER A 197 -3.61 4.82 17.86
CA SER A 197 -3.05 4.78 16.50
C SER A 197 -1.94 3.75 16.39
N HIS A 198 -1.03 3.70 17.36
CA HIS A 198 0.05 2.73 17.43
C HIS A 198 -0.50 1.30 17.38
N GLU A 199 -1.43 0.97 18.26
CA GLU A 199 -1.99 -0.38 18.34
C GLU A 199 -2.78 -0.76 17.09
N LEU A 200 -3.51 0.18 16.49
CA LEU A 200 -4.20 -0.07 15.23
C LEU A 200 -3.19 -0.34 14.10
N ILE A 201 -2.07 0.39 14.03
CA ILE A 201 -1.00 0.13 13.05
C ILE A 201 -0.39 -1.26 13.26
N ARG A 202 -0.07 -1.61 14.50
CA ARG A 202 0.48 -2.91 14.88
C ARG A 202 -0.44 -4.06 14.50
N ASN A 203 -1.75 -3.88 14.69
CA ASN A 203 -2.79 -4.83 14.31
C ASN A 203 -3.20 -4.74 12.83
N GLN A 204 -2.50 -3.95 12.01
CA GLN A 204 -2.73 -3.78 10.58
C GLN A 204 -4.12 -3.21 10.23
N MET A 205 -4.77 -2.55 11.19
CA MET A 205 -6.04 -1.83 11.02
C MET A 205 -5.76 -0.42 10.50
N TYR A 206 -5.20 -0.32 9.30
CA TYR A 206 -4.62 0.92 8.78
C TYR A 206 -5.66 2.01 8.51
N GLU A 207 -6.88 1.64 8.12
CA GLU A 207 -7.97 2.58 7.88
C GLU A 207 -8.46 3.22 9.18
N GLU A 208 -8.64 2.42 10.23
CA GLU A 208 -8.96 2.91 11.57
C GLU A 208 -7.84 3.78 12.12
N ALA A 209 -6.59 3.31 12.03
CA ALA A 209 -5.41 4.03 12.47
C ALA A 209 -5.36 5.41 11.84
N GLU A 210 -5.51 5.51 10.51
CA GLU A 210 -5.49 6.79 9.84
C GLU A 210 -6.59 7.73 10.34
N ARG A 211 -7.82 7.25 10.48
CA ARG A 211 -8.91 8.10 10.96
C ARG A 211 -8.61 8.68 12.33
N VAL A 212 -8.01 7.90 13.23
CA VAL A 212 -7.61 8.37 14.56
C VAL A 212 -6.45 9.36 14.44
N THR A 213 -5.38 8.98 13.75
CA THR A 213 -4.17 9.80 13.59
C THR A 213 -4.48 11.16 12.94
N LEU A 214 -5.23 11.19 11.83
CA LEU A 214 -5.55 12.45 11.13
C LEU A 214 -6.48 13.35 11.95
N ARG A 215 -7.41 12.79 12.73
CA ARG A 215 -8.25 13.59 13.63
C ARG A 215 -7.42 14.23 14.74
N ALA A 216 -6.49 13.49 15.31
CA ALA A 216 -5.62 14.00 16.36
C ALA A 216 -4.62 15.05 15.81
N LEU A 217 -4.07 14.83 14.62
CA LEU A 217 -3.25 15.84 13.93
C LEU A 217 -4.04 17.09 13.50
N ALA A 218 -5.36 17.00 13.34
CA ALA A 218 -6.19 18.19 13.15
C ALA A 218 -6.34 19.02 14.43
N VAL A 219 -6.14 18.43 15.60
CA VAL A 219 -6.09 19.13 16.90
C VAL A 219 -4.69 19.72 17.11
N ASP A 220 -3.63 18.92 16.91
CA ASP A 220 -2.25 19.38 16.96
C ASP A 220 -1.43 18.83 15.78
N PRO A 221 -1.17 19.64 14.74
CA PRO A 221 -0.39 19.23 13.58
C PRO A 221 1.09 18.96 13.86
N PHE A 222 1.60 19.36 15.03
CA PHE A 222 3.02 19.26 15.38
C PHE A 222 3.31 18.13 16.37
N ASN A 223 2.29 17.40 16.81
CA ASN A 223 2.47 16.25 17.70
C ASN A 223 3.41 15.22 17.05
N VAL A 224 4.57 15.01 17.67
CA VAL A 224 5.68 14.28 17.06
C VAL A 224 5.35 12.81 16.86
N GLU A 225 4.76 12.15 17.86
CA GLU A 225 4.40 10.74 17.81
C GLU A 225 3.31 10.46 16.77
N LEU A 226 2.28 11.29 16.71
CA LEU A 226 1.23 11.16 15.69
C LEU A 226 1.77 11.39 14.27
N ARG A 227 2.81 12.22 14.11
CA ARG A 227 3.51 12.38 12.82
C ARG A 227 4.36 11.17 12.45
N VAL A 228 4.92 10.46 13.43
CA VAL A 228 5.53 9.14 13.22
C VAL A 228 4.48 8.17 12.67
N HIS A 229 3.32 8.03 13.35
CA HIS A 229 2.23 7.16 12.89
C HIS A 229 1.70 7.53 11.50
N GLN A 230 1.52 8.83 11.22
CA GLN A 230 1.14 9.31 9.90
C GLN A 230 2.14 8.88 8.82
N SER A 231 3.44 8.98 9.11
CA SER A 231 4.49 8.58 8.17
C SER A 231 4.43 7.07 7.87
N VAL A 232 4.16 6.24 8.87
CA VAL A 232 3.95 4.79 8.66
C VAL A 232 2.75 4.53 7.75
N LEU A 233 1.64 5.24 7.98
CA LEU A 233 0.43 5.10 7.16
C LEU A 233 0.65 5.57 5.72
N GLN A 234 1.49 6.59 5.49
CA GLN A 234 1.93 7.00 4.16
C GLN A 234 2.74 5.89 3.47
N ALA A 235 3.64 5.22 4.19
CA ALA A 235 4.39 4.08 3.64
C ALA A 235 3.46 2.94 3.21
N VAL A 236 2.46 2.60 4.02
CA VAL A 236 1.46 1.57 3.71
C VAL A 236 0.67 1.91 2.45
N ARG A 237 0.46 3.21 2.17
CA ARG A 237 -0.25 3.72 0.98
C ARG A 237 0.61 3.82 -0.27
N GLY A 238 1.89 3.52 -0.17
CA GLY A 238 2.83 3.50 -1.27
C GLY A 238 3.81 4.67 -1.31
N ASP A 239 3.69 5.67 -0.44
CA ASP A 239 4.74 6.71 -0.29
C ASP A 239 5.81 6.26 0.70
N GLU A 240 6.46 5.17 0.37
CA GLU A 240 7.46 4.54 1.22
C GLU A 240 8.75 5.37 1.33
N ALA A 241 9.14 6.02 0.22
CA ALA A 241 10.32 6.87 0.18
C ALA A 241 10.11 8.17 0.98
N GLY A 242 8.92 8.79 0.87
CA GLY A 242 8.57 9.96 1.68
C GLY A 242 8.51 9.62 3.16
N ALA A 243 7.81 8.54 3.52
CA ALA A 243 7.71 8.06 4.88
C ALA A 243 9.07 7.79 5.53
N ARG A 244 9.98 7.10 4.83
CA ARG A 244 11.34 6.83 5.34
C ARG A 244 12.10 8.12 5.66
N ARG A 245 12.07 9.11 4.76
CA ARG A 245 12.76 10.39 5.00
C ARG A 245 12.18 11.12 6.21
N GLU A 246 10.86 11.13 6.34
CA GLU A 246 10.21 11.84 7.44
C GLU A 246 10.44 11.12 8.77
N LEU A 247 10.31 9.80 8.83
CA LEU A 247 10.63 9.01 10.03
C LEU A 247 12.07 9.24 10.48
N LEU A 248 13.03 9.18 9.56
CA LEU A 248 14.44 9.42 9.89
C LEU A 248 14.64 10.84 10.42
N ARG A 249 14.08 11.85 9.74
CA ARG A 249 14.17 13.23 10.18
C ARG A 249 13.55 13.43 11.57
N LEU A 250 12.39 12.82 11.85
CA LEU A 250 11.72 12.91 13.14
C LEU A 250 12.60 12.31 14.24
N SER A 251 13.09 11.08 14.05
CA SER A 251 13.95 10.38 15.02
C SER A 251 15.30 11.07 15.25
N ASP A 252 15.85 11.75 14.24
CA ASP A 252 17.07 12.55 14.35
C ASP A 252 16.86 13.87 15.10
N THR A 253 15.65 14.44 15.04
CA THR A 253 15.37 15.79 15.55
C THR A 253 14.75 15.77 16.94
N TYR A 254 13.91 14.78 17.22
CA TYR A 254 13.07 14.75 18.43
C TYR A 254 13.32 13.46 19.23
N PRO A 255 13.74 13.57 20.50
CA PRO A 255 13.92 12.41 21.38
C PRO A 255 12.64 11.58 21.57
N ASP A 256 11.45 12.19 21.44
CA ASP A 256 10.18 11.49 21.59
C ASP A 256 9.76 10.74 20.30
N ALA A 257 10.53 10.87 19.22
CA ALA A 257 10.27 10.21 17.94
C ALA A 257 11.05 8.91 17.74
N GLN A 258 11.68 8.36 18.78
CA GLN A 258 12.53 7.18 18.61
C GLN A 258 11.77 5.93 18.16
N GLU A 259 10.47 5.85 18.42
CA GLU A 259 9.59 4.84 17.83
C GLU A 259 9.67 4.83 16.28
N GLY A 260 9.97 5.97 15.65
CA GLY A 260 10.20 6.04 14.21
C GLY A 260 11.31 5.10 13.72
N LEU A 261 12.33 4.81 14.54
CA LEU A 261 13.38 3.84 14.22
C LEU A 261 12.86 2.39 14.20
N LEU A 262 11.92 2.02 15.09
CA LEU A 262 11.28 0.70 15.04
C LEU A 262 10.49 0.53 13.75
N PHE A 263 9.73 1.56 13.37
CA PHE A 263 8.98 1.52 12.13
C PHE A 263 9.87 1.52 10.89
N LEU A 264 10.98 2.27 10.89
CA LEU A 264 11.99 2.20 9.83
C LEU A 264 12.54 0.78 9.69
N GLY A 265 12.89 0.12 10.80
CA GLY A 265 13.35 -1.26 10.78
C GLY A 265 12.30 -2.23 10.25
N ALA A 266 11.03 -2.10 10.69
CA ALA A 266 9.92 -2.92 10.21
C ALA A 266 9.63 -2.71 8.71
N LEU A 267 9.70 -1.47 8.22
CA LEU A 267 9.55 -1.16 6.79
C LEU A 267 10.70 -1.78 5.99
N ALA A 268 11.94 -1.63 6.43
CA ALA A 268 13.11 -2.24 5.79
C ALA A 268 13.00 -3.77 5.72
N MET A 269 12.53 -4.41 6.81
CA MET A 269 12.24 -5.85 6.83
C MET A 269 11.22 -6.26 5.76
N LYS A 270 10.14 -5.47 5.60
CA LYS A 270 9.11 -5.72 4.59
C LYS A 270 9.67 -5.67 3.16
N GLN A 271 10.68 -4.83 2.91
CA GLN A 271 11.36 -4.74 1.61
C GLN A 271 12.48 -5.78 1.41
N GLY A 272 12.83 -6.53 2.46
CA GLY A 272 13.97 -7.43 2.44
C GLY A 272 15.32 -6.73 2.60
N ASP A 273 15.35 -5.43 2.94
CA ASP A 273 16.58 -4.70 3.27
C ASP A 273 16.98 -4.98 4.72
N LYS A 274 17.57 -6.16 4.92
CA LYS A 274 18.02 -6.63 6.23
C LYS A 274 19.09 -5.74 6.86
N ALA A 275 19.92 -5.10 6.04
CA ALA A 275 21.00 -4.23 6.51
C ALA A 275 20.44 -2.93 7.09
N ALA A 276 19.52 -2.28 6.37
CA ALA A 276 18.83 -1.10 6.89
C ALA A 276 17.96 -1.42 8.11
N ALA A 277 17.32 -2.60 8.13
CA ALA A 277 16.56 -3.05 9.28
C ALA A 277 17.43 -3.19 10.53
N LEU A 278 18.60 -3.84 10.40
CA LEU A 278 19.53 -4.00 11.50
C LEU A 278 20.01 -2.65 12.04
N ASP A 279 20.40 -1.72 11.17
CA ASP A 279 20.87 -0.38 11.55
C ASP A 279 19.82 0.39 12.36
N ALA A 280 18.56 0.41 11.87
CA ALA A 280 17.47 1.09 12.56
C ALA A 280 17.16 0.47 13.93
N PHE A 281 17.12 -0.87 14.03
CA PHE A 281 16.87 -1.55 15.30
C PHE A 281 18.01 -1.40 16.31
N GLU A 282 19.27 -1.46 15.86
CA GLU A 282 20.43 -1.23 16.73
C GLU A 282 20.44 0.20 17.26
N ARG A 283 20.15 1.16 16.39
CA ARG A 283 20.05 2.57 16.78
C ARG A 283 18.95 2.78 17.82
N PHE A 284 17.76 2.20 17.61
CA PHE A 284 16.70 2.22 18.62
C PHE A 284 17.15 1.61 19.96
N ALA A 285 17.82 0.46 19.91
CA ALA A 285 18.29 -0.23 21.12
C ALA A 285 19.33 0.57 21.92
N VAL A 286 20.08 1.45 21.24
CA VAL A 286 21.07 2.35 21.86
C VAL A 286 20.39 3.61 22.43
N GLU A 287 19.44 4.19 21.70
CA GLU A 287 18.83 5.48 22.06
C GLU A 287 17.70 5.34 23.09
N VAL A 288 17.03 4.18 23.13
CA VAL A 288 15.91 3.93 24.03
C VAL A 288 16.35 3.03 25.19
N PRO A 289 15.99 3.36 26.45
CA PRO A 289 16.21 2.49 27.59
C PRO A 289 15.65 1.07 27.40
N SER A 290 16.40 0.06 27.87
CA SER A 290 16.04 -1.35 27.69
C SER A 290 14.69 -1.76 28.29
N SER A 291 14.18 -1.02 29.27
CA SER A 291 12.84 -1.23 29.85
C SER A 291 11.70 -0.93 28.86
N MET A 292 11.97 -0.16 27.80
CA MET A 292 11.00 0.23 26.77
C MET A 292 11.23 -0.52 25.45
N HIS A 293 12.15 -1.50 25.42
CA HIS A 293 12.38 -2.30 24.22
C HIS A 293 11.21 -3.27 24.03
N PRO A 294 10.62 -3.35 22.82
CA PRO A 294 9.63 -4.38 22.56
C PRO A 294 10.29 -5.76 22.68
N PRO A 295 9.62 -6.77 23.27
CA PRO A 295 10.21 -8.08 23.55
C PRO A 295 10.96 -8.76 22.38
N PRO A 296 10.48 -8.70 21.11
CA PRO A 296 11.19 -9.36 20.02
C PRO A 296 12.42 -8.61 19.50
N LEU A 297 12.69 -7.36 19.92
CA LEU A 297 13.72 -6.50 19.33
C LEU A 297 15.12 -7.13 19.36
N LEU A 298 15.58 -7.55 20.54
CA LEU A 298 16.94 -8.07 20.72
C LEU A 298 17.14 -9.39 19.96
N ALA A 299 16.11 -10.23 19.91
CA ALA A 299 16.13 -11.46 19.13
C ALA A 299 16.22 -11.14 17.63
N ALA A 300 15.46 -10.15 17.14
CA ALA A 300 15.51 -9.72 15.75
C ALA A 300 16.89 -9.16 15.37
N ILE A 301 17.49 -8.32 16.22
CA ILE A 301 18.86 -7.79 16.03
C ILE A 301 19.85 -8.96 15.92
N GLN A 302 19.80 -9.92 16.85
CA GLN A 302 20.74 -11.05 16.85
C GLN A 302 20.57 -11.96 15.63
N GLN A 303 19.33 -12.18 15.19
CA GLN A 303 19.06 -12.93 13.98
C GLN A 303 19.63 -12.21 12.75
N LEU A 304 19.35 -10.91 12.61
CA LEU A 304 19.84 -10.10 11.49
C LEU A 304 21.37 -10.03 11.44
N ARG A 305 22.05 -9.93 12.59
CA ARG A 305 23.51 -10.02 12.69
C ARG A 305 24.03 -11.35 12.14
N THR A 306 23.44 -12.46 12.58
CA THR A 306 23.79 -13.81 12.10
C THR A 306 23.61 -13.93 10.59
N GLU A 307 22.48 -13.47 10.06
CA GLU A 307 22.17 -13.55 8.63
C GLU A 307 23.08 -12.67 7.76
N LEU A 308 23.56 -11.55 8.31
CA LEU A 308 24.48 -10.63 7.63
C LEU A 308 25.97 -10.94 7.90
N GLY A 309 26.27 -11.92 8.75
CA GLY A 309 27.64 -12.27 9.14
C GLY A 309 28.35 -11.20 9.97
N ARG A 310 27.62 -10.49 10.84
CA ARG A 310 28.14 -9.47 11.77
C ARG A 310 28.19 -9.99 13.21
#